data_AF-T0Z9L8-F1
#
_entry.id   AF-T0Z9L8-F1
#
_cell.length_a   1.000
_cell.length_b   1.000
_cell.length_c   1.000
_cell.angle_alpha   90.00
_cell.angle_beta   90.00
_cell.angle_gamma   90.00
#
_symmetry.space_group_name_H-M   'P 1'
#
loop_
_entity.id
_entity.type
_entity.pdbx_description
1 polymer ?
#
loop_
_entity_poly.entity_id
_entity_poly.type
_entity_poly.pdbx_seq_one_letter_code
_entity_poly.pdbx_strand_id
1 'polypeptide(L)'
;MWERRSDALAPRRVFLRRVGRNLLAAALVVVVSLSIGMLGYHHYAHLGWADAYVNAAMILSGMGPLATPETLGAKLFAGTYALYCGLLVVFLAGVLLAPFAHRLLHRFHLDREQHATPHAGATSAPRKQN
;
A
#
# COMPACT_ATOMS: atom_id res chain seq x y z
N MET A 1 4.59 -13.44 17.60
CA MET A 1 3.66 -14.21 18.46
C MET A 1 2.29 -14.15 17.80
N TRP A 2 1.68 -15.32 17.55
CA TRP A 2 0.62 -15.52 16.56
C TRP A 2 -0.77 -15.17 17.14
N GLU A 3 -1.58 -14.41 16.40
CA GLU A 3 -2.97 -14.07 16.77
C GLU A 3 -3.92 -15.20 16.33
N ARG A 4 -4.76 -15.70 17.26
CA ARG A 4 -5.69 -16.82 17.04
C ARG A 4 -6.96 -16.33 16.32
N ARG A 5 -7.64 -17.27 15.65
CA ARG A 5 -8.85 -17.09 14.82
C ARG A 5 -10.10 -16.54 15.55
N SER A 6 -9.98 -16.05 16.78
CA SER A 6 -11.12 -15.76 17.68
C SER A 6 -11.08 -14.39 18.36
N ASP A 7 -10.06 -13.55 18.09
CA ASP A 7 -9.97 -12.24 18.74
C ASP A 7 -10.81 -11.18 18.02
N ALA A 8 -11.66 -10.49 18.82
CA ALA A 8 -12.52 -9.39 18.38
C ALA A 8 -11.73 -8.34 17.58
N LEU A 9 -12.32 -7.85 16.47
CA LEU A 9 -11.73 -6.90 15.52
C LEU A 9 -10.64 -6.03 16.16
N ALA A 10 -9.39 -6.24 15.75
CA ALA A 10 -8.24 -5.55 16.32
C ALA A 10 -8.57 -4.06 16.56
N PRO A 11 -8.44 -3.56 17.81
CA PRO A 11 -8.91 -2.23 18.18
C PRO A 11 -8.32 -1.20 17.22
N ARG A 12 -9.13 -0.21 16.81
CA ARG A 12 -8.79 0.81 15.79
C ARG A 12 -7.37 1.38 15.95
N ARG A 13 -6.88 1.49 17.18
CA ARG A 13 -5.51 1.90 17.53
C ARG A 13 -4.39 0.99 17.01
N VAL A 14 -4.56 -0.33 17.02
CA VAL A 14 -3.57 -1.30 16.49
C VAL A 14 -3.57 -1.29 14.97
N PHE A 15 -4.75 -1.15 14.35
CA PHE A 15 -4.87 -0.96 12.91
C PHE A 15 -4.21 0.35 12.46
N LEU A 16 -4.48 1.47 13.15
CA LEU A 16 -3.80 2.75 12.87
C LEU A 16 -2.28 2.66 13.05
N ARG A 17 -1.78 1.90 14.04
CA ARG A 17 -0.34 1.70 14.23
C ARG A 17 0.29 0.86 13.10
N ARG A 18 -0.42 -0.17 12.61
CA ARG A 18 0.03 -0.96 11.44
C ARG A 18 0.03 -0.12 10.16
N VAL A 19 -1.03 0.66 9.92
CA VAL A 19 -1.11 1.59 8.78
C VAL A 19 -0.04 2.68 8.89
N GLY A 20 0.16 3.27 10.06
CA GLY A 20 1.18 4.29 10.30
C GLY A 20 2.60 3.78 10.05
N ARG A 21 2.92 2.54 10.45
CA ARG A 21 4.23 1.93 10.15
C ARG A 21 4.41 1.66 8.66
N ASN A 22 3.36 1.21 7.96
CA ASN A 22 3.40 1.01 6.52
C ASN A 22 3.56 2.34 5.77
N LEU A 23 2.87 3.39 6.21
CA LEU A 23 3.02 4.75 5.67
C LEU A 23 4.43 5.30 5.91
N LEU A 24 5.00 5.10 7.10
CA LEU A 24 6.36 5.52 7.39
C LEU A 24 7.39 4.78 6.52
N ALA A 25 7.23 3.47 6.36
CA ALA A 25 8.08 2.69 5.47
C ALA A 25 7.94 3.15 4.01
N ALA A 26 6.71 3.39 3.54
CA ALA A 26 6.46 3.94 2.22
C ALA A 26 7.11 5.31 2.02
N ALA A 27 6.98 6.21 2.99
CA ALA A 27 7.59 7.52 2.96
C ALA A 27 9.13 7.45 2.92
N LEU A 28 9.73 6.55 3.70
CA LEU A 28 11.17 6.31 3.68
C LEU A 28 11.63 5.85 2.29
N VAL A 29 10.93 4.90 1.70
CA VAL A 29 11.22 4.42 0.34
C VAL A 29 11.14 5.57 -0.65
N VAL A 30 10.06 6.37 -0.61
CA VAL A 30 9.89 7.56 -1.47
C VAL A 30 11.05 8.54 -1.33
N VAL A 31 11.48 8.87 -0.11
CA VAL A 31 12.60 9.79 0.14
C VAL A 31 13.91 9.25 -0.43
N VAL A 32 14.18 7.95 -0.24
CA VAL A 32 15.38 7.30 -0.78
C VAL A 32 15.35 7.30 -2.31
N SER A 33 14.22 6.90 -2.91
CA SER A 33 13.99 6.92 -4.36
C SER A 33 14.19 8.30 -4.95
N LEU A 34 13.62 9.33 -4.31
CA LEU A 34 13.75 10.72 -4.74
C LEU A 34 15.20 11.20 -4.68
N SER A 35 15.92 10.86 -3.61
CA SER A 35 17.33 11.21 -3.45
C SER A 35 18.20 10.58 -4.54
N ILE A 36 17.93 9.32 -4.90
CA ILE A 36 18.59 8.63 -6.02
C ILE A 36 18.27 9.33 -7.35
N GLY A 37 17.01 9.71 -7.56
CA GLY A 37 16.57 10.48 -8.72
C GLY A 37 17.33 11.80 -8.86
N MET A 38 17.40 12.57 -7.77
CA MET A 38 18.13 13.84 -7.70
C MET A 38 19.60 13.68 -8.05
N LEU A 39 20.28 12.68 -7.46
CA LEU A 39 21.69 12.41 -7.74
C LEU A 39 21.93 12.06 -9.21
N GLY A 40 21.07 11.23 -9.80
CA GLY A 40 21.22 10.86 -11.21
C GLY A 40 20.93 12.01 -12.16
N TYR A 41 19.91 12.84 -11.90
CA TYR A 41 19.67 14.05 -12.70
C TYR A 41 20.79 15.07 -12.57
N HIS A 42 21.35 15.23 -11.37
CA HIS A 42 22.50 16.10 -11.15
C HIS A 42 23.75 15.59 -11.90
N HIS A 43 23.99 14.27 -11.88
CA HIS A 43 25.19 13.68 -12.49
C HIS A 43 25.09 13.54 -14.02
N TYR A 44 23.98 13.01 -14.55
CA TYR A 44 23.83 12.68 -15.97
C TYR A 44 23.25 13.83 -16.81
N ALA A 45 22.41 14.67 -16.21
CA ALA A 45 21.77 15.80 -16.89
C ALA A 45 22.38 17.16 -16.47
N HIS A 46 23.39 17.17 -15.59
CA HIS A 46 24.08 18.38 -15.10
C HIS A 46 23.13 19.47 -14.56
N LEU A 47 21.96 19.07 -14.06
CA LEU A 47 20.95 19.98 -13.53
C LEU A 47 21.34 20.48 -12.14
N GLY A 48 20.94 21.70 -11.78
CA GLY A 48 21.03 22.18 -10.39
C GLY A 48 20.19 21.31 -9.45
N TRP A 49 20.51 21.29 -8.16
CA TRP A 49 19.80 20.45 -7.18
C TRP A 49 18.29 20.69 -7.12
N ALA A 50 17.84 21.93 -7.27
CA ALA A 50 16.42 22.27 -7.30
C ALA A 50 15.73 21.71 -8.55
N ASP A 51 16.35 21.85 -9.72
CA ASP A 51 15.82 21.31 -10.98
C ASP A 51 15.84 19.78 -10.99
N ALA A 52 16.89 19.17 -10.44
CA ALA A 52 16.99 17.73 -10.26
C ALA A 52 15.90 17.20 -9.33
N TYR A 53 15.59 17.91 -8.24
CA TYR A 53 14.48 17.59 -7.35
C TYR A 53 13.14 17.63 -8.08
N VAL A 54 12.83 18.73 -8.78
CA VAL A 54 11.55 18.87 -9.49
C VAL A 54 11.39 17.79 -10.55
N ASN A 55 12.42 17.51 -11.35
CA ASN A 55 12.38 16.45 -12.36
C ASN A 55 12.17 15.06 -11.74
N ALA A 56 12.92 14.74 -10.68
CA ALA A 56 12.78 13.46 -9.99
C ALA A 56 11.40 13.30 -9.33
N ALA A 57 10.86 14.37 -8.73
CA ALA A 57 9.55 14.39 -8.09
C ALA A 57 8.41 14.25 -9.09
N MET A 58 8.52 14.90 -10.25
CA MET A 58 7.52 14.77 -11.31
C MET A 58 7.41 13.33 -11.79
N ILE A 59 8.53 12.69 -12.14
CA ILE A 59 8.52 11.27 -12.55
C ILE A 59 7.98 10.37 -11.45
N LEU A 60 8.38 10.59 -10.20
CA LEU A 60 7.91 9.79 -9.07
C LEU A 60 6.39 9.93 -8.84
N SER A 61 5.82 11.10 -9.16
CA SER A 61 4.38 11.36 -9.11
C SER A 61 3.60 10.81 -10.33
N GLY A 62 4.30 10.31 -11.35
CA GLY A 62 3.71 9.86 -12.61
C GLY A 62 3.55 10.95 -13.67
N MET A 63 4.06 12.15 -13.42
CA MET A 63 4.17 13.22 -14.41
C MET A 63 5.49 13.11 -15.17
N GLY A 64 5.53 13.56 -16.43
CA GLY A 64 6.78 13.59 -17.20
C GLY A 64 7.82 14.54 -16.59
N PRO A 65 9.12 14.39 -16.94
CA PRO A 65 10.16 15.31 -16.48
C PRO A 65 9.93 16.73 -17.05
N LEU A 66 10.29 17.74 -16.26
CA LEU A 66 10.20 19.16 -16.65
C LEU A 66 11.25 19.52 -17.70
N ALA A 67 12.47 19.02 -17.51
CA ALA A 67 13.60 19.26 -18.40
C ALA A 67 13.78 18.05 -19.34
N THR A 68 13.86 18.32 -20.63
CA THR A 68 14.16 17.30 -21.63
C THR A 68 15.63 16.88 -21.53
N PRO A 69 15.93 15.59 -21.27
CA PRO A 69 17.31 15.12 -21.23
C PRO A 69 17.95 15.17 -22.63
N GLU A 70 19.03 15.94 -22.78
CA GLU A 70 19.70 16.13 -24.07
C GLU A 70 20.74 15.04 -24.36
N THR A 71 21.46 14.58 -23.33
CA THR A 71 22.54 13.60 -23.46
C THR A 71 22.02 12.16 -23.50
N LEU A 72 22.76 11.25 -24.13
CA LEU A 72 22.43 9.82 -24.15
C LEU A 72 22.31 9.24 -22.73
N GLY A 73 23.27 9.60 -21.85
CA GLY A 73 23.27 9.17 -20.45
C GLY A 73 22.04 9.65 -19.69
N ALA A 74 21.66 10.93 -19.87
CA ALA A 74 20.46 11.48 -19.24
C ALA A 74 19.17 10.81 -19.75
N LYS A 75 19.09 10.48 -21.04
CA LYS A 75 17.91 9.79 -21.63
C LYS A 75 17.76 8.38 -21.07
N LEU A 76 18.85 7.60 -21.03
CA LEU A 76 18.83 6.25 -20.45
C LEU A 76 18.46 6.29 -18.97
N PHE A 77 19.10 7.19 -18.20
CA PHE A 77 18.78 7.36 -16.79
C PHE A 77 17.30 7.73 -16.57
N ALA A 78 16.81 8.76 -17.26
CA ALA A 78 15.43 9.21 -17.13
C ALA A 78 14.42 8.10 -17.48
N GLY A 79 14.68 7.32 -18.53
CA GLY A 79 13.85 6.18 -18.92
C GLY A 79 13.85 5.06 -17.87
N THR A 80 15.03 4.65 -17.39
CA THR A 80 15.15 3.61 -16.34
C THR A 80 14.52 4.07 -15.03
N TYR A 81 14.76 5.33 -14.64
CA TYR A 81 14.17 5.91 -13.44
C TYR A 81 12.64 6.01 -13.54
N ALA A 82 12.09 6.33 -14.72
CA ALA A 82 10.65 6.34 -14.96
C ALA A 82 10.02 4.95 -14.81
N LEU A 83 10.63 3.91 -15.37
CA LEU A 83 10.17 2.53 -15.18
C LEU A 83 10.19 2.14 -13.70
N TYR A 84 11.28 2.42 -13.01
CA TYR A 84 11.40 2.17 -11.57
C TYR A 84 10.30 2.89 -10.77
N CYS A 85 10.07 4.18 -11.02
CA CYS A 85 9.04 4.95 -10.34
C CYS A 85 7.63 4.40 -10.61
N GLY A 86 7.34 4.02 -11.86
CA GLY A 86 6.06 3.40 -12.21
C GLY A 86 5.80 2.12 -11.42
N LEU A 87 6.78 1.21 -11.35
CA LEU A 87 6.67 -0.02 -10.56
C LEU A 87 6.55 0.28 -9.06
N LEU A 88 7.31 1.26 -8.56
CA LEU A 88 7.28 1.66 -7.16
C LEU A 88 5.90 2.20 -6.75
N VAL A 89 5.27 3.03 -7.58
CA VAL A 89 3.92 3.55 -7.31
C VAL A 89 2.90 2.41 -7.24
N VAL A 90 2.95 1.45 -8.17
CA VAL A 90 2.07 0.27 -8.15
C VAL A 90 2.31 -0.57 -6.89
N PHE A 91 3.57 -0.77 -6.51
CA PHE A 91 3.94 -1.50 -5.31
C PHE A 91 3.42 -0.82 -4.04
N LEU A 92 3.63 0.50 -3.91
CA LEU A 92 3.15 1.28 -2.77
C LEU A 92 1.63 1.28 -2.68
N ALA A 93 0.93 1.41 -3.80
CA ALA A 93 -0.53 1.28 -3.85
C ALA A 93 -0.99 -0.09 -3.35
N GLY A 94 -0.33 -1.17 -3.77
CA GLY A 94 -0.60 -2.53 -3.29
C GLY A 94 -0.41 -2.70 -1.78
N VAL A 95 0.70 -2.20 -1.24
CA VAL A 95 1.00 -2.25 0.20
C VAL A 95 -0.02 -1.45 1.02
N LEU A 96 -0.46 -0.30 0.52
CA LEU A 96 -1.47 0.53 1.18
C LEU A 96 -2.87 -0.07 1.08
N LEU A 97 -3.23 -0.70 -0.04
CA LEU A 97 -4.55 -1.30 -0.26
C LEU A 97 -4.71 -2.69 0.37
N ALA A 98 -3.63 -3.46 0.55
CA ALA A 98 -3.63 -4.79 1.17
C ALA A 98 -4.43 -4.91 2.48
N PRO A 99 -4.24 -4.04 3.51
CA PRO A 99 -5.03 -4.13 4.74
C PRO A 99 -6.53 -3.87 4.54
N PHE A 100 -6.90 -3.07 3.54
CA PHE A 100 -8.30 -2.81 3.21
C PHE A 100 -8.93 -4.00 2.48
N ALA A 101 -8.22 -4.57 1.51
CA ALA A 101 -8.67 -5.76 0.79
C ALA A 101 -8.88 -6.94 1.74
N HIS A 102 -7.93 -7.18 2.64
CA HIS A 102 -8.06 -8.23 3.66
C HIS A 102 -9.26 -8.01 4.59
N ARG A 103 -9.51 -6.75 5.01
CA ARG A 103 -10.65 -6.40 5.86
C ARG A 103 -11.99 -6.57 5.15
N LEU A 104 -12.04 -6.25 3.86
CA LEU A 104 -13.24 -6.40 3.04
C LEU A 104 -13.60 -7.88 2.85
N LEU A 105 -12.63 -8.73 2.51
CA LEU A 105 -12.82 -10.18 2.38
C LEU A 105 -13.28 -10.84 3.69
N HIS A 106 -12.71 -10.40 4.82
CA HIS A 106 -13.09 -10.93 6.12
C HIS A 106 -14.52 -10.52 6.52
N ARG A 107 -14.99 -9.33 6.11
CA ARG A 107 -16.39 -8.90 6.33
C ARG A 107 -17.36 -9.74 5.52
N PHE A 108 -17.05 -9.99 4.24
CA PHE A 108 -17.89 -10.82 3.36
C PHE A 108 -17.98 -12.30 3.77
N HIS A 109 -16.94 -12.86 4.39
CA HIS A 109 -17.01 -14.22 4.94
C HIS A 109 -17.90 -14.29 6.19
N LEU A 110 -17.85 -13.28 7.06
CA LEU A 110 -18.68 -13.23 8.27
C LEU A 110 -20.18 -13.09 7.93
N ASP A 111 -20.52 -12.36 6.87
CA ASP A 111 -21.91 -12.23 6.40
C ASP A 111 -22.49 -13.56 5.88
N ARG A 112 -21.65 -14.50 5.39
CA ARG A 112 -22.10 -15.83 4.92
C ARG A 112 -22.35 -16.83 6.04
N GLU A 113 -21.61 -16.77 7.15
CA GLU A 113 -21.79 -17.68 8.28
C GLU A 113 -23.02 -17.33 9.13
N GLN A 114 -23.39 -16.05 9.25
CA GLN A 114 -24.60 -15.62 9.99
C GLN A 114 -25.92 -16.05 9.34
N HIS A 115 -25.92 -16.29 8.02
CA HIS A 115 -27.09 -16.84 7.31
C HIS A 115 -27.15 -18.37 7.30
N ALA A 116 -26.16 -19.06 7.89
CA ALA A 116 -26.08 -20.52 7.92
C ALA A 116 -26.38 -21.13 9.30
N THR A 117 -27.01 -20.39 10.23
CA THR A 117 -27.58 -20.99 11.44
C THR A 117 -28.95 -21.62 11.13
N PRO A 118 -29.10 -22.96 11.23
CA PRO A 118 -30.33 -23.66 10.87
C PRO A 118 -31.46 -23.42 11.87
N HIS A 119 -32.68 -23.25 11.37
CA HIS A 119 -33.90 -23.54 12.12
C HIS A 119 -33.91 -25.03 12.49
N ALA A 120 -33.45 -25.39 13.69
CA ALA A 120 -33.64 -26.73 14.22
C ALA A 120 -33.86 -26.69 15.74
N GLY A 121 -35.04 -27.13 16.16
CA GLY A 121 -35.20 -27.83 17.44
C GLY A 121 -35.89 -27.08 18.58
N ALA A 122 -37.11 -26.58 18.37
CA ALA A 122 -38.06 -26.44 19.48
C ALA A 122 -38.65 -27.83 19.82
N THR A 123 -37.85 -28.68 20.46
CA THR A 123 -38.33 -29.93 21.09
C THR A 123 -38.66 -29.64 22.54
N SER A 124 -39.91 -29.25 22.80
CA SER A 124 -40.47 -29.15 24.14
C SER A 124 -41.25 -30.43 24.49
N ALA A 125 -40.63 -31.34 25.24
CA ALA A 125 -41.28 -32.32 26.12
C ALA A 125 -40.20 -32.94 27.03
N PRO A 126 -40.49 -33.40 28.26
CA PRO A 126 -41.80 -33.82 28.78
C PRO A 126 -42.17 -33.20 30.15
N ARG A 127 -43.46 -33.04 30.46
CA ARG A 127 -43.91 -32.84 31.85
C ARG A 127 -44.95 -33.90 32.23
N LYS A 128 -44.62 -34.60 33.31
CA LYS A 128 -45.25 -35.79 33.85
C LYS A 128 -46.72 -35.59 34.24
N GLN A 129 -47.46 -36.66 33.96
CA GLN A 129 -48.73 -37.10 34.53
C GLN A 129 -48.79 -36.92 36.06
N ASN A 130 -49.80 -36.16 36.52
CA ASN A 130 -50.59 -36.44 37.72
C ASN A 130 -51.83 -35.54 37.76
#